data_AF-A0A940A6V5-F1
#
_entry.id   AF-A0A940A6V5-F1
#
_cell.length_a   1.000
_cell.length_b   1.000
_cell.length_c   1.000
_cell.angle_alpha   90.00
_cell.angle_beta   90.00
_cell.angle_gamma   90.00
#
_symmetry.space_group_name_H-M   'P 1'
#
loop_
_entity.id
_entity.type
_entity.pdbx_description
1 polymer ?
#
loop_
_entity_poly.entity_id
_entity_poly.type
_entity_poly.pdbx_seq_one_letter_code
_entity_poly.pdbx_strand_id
1 'polypeptide(L)'
;MKQNKVLIVYTGGTIGMVQDENGSLHPFALDRIYDAVPQLKCCEYDIDSVTLDNIIDSSNMTPSLWVDIANIIEREYERYDGFVVLHGTDTMAYTASALSFMFKNLAKPIVLTGSQLPLGMLRSDGRENIICALEIASTR
;
A
#
# COMPACT_ATOMS: atom_id res chain seq x y z
N MET A 1 6.43 -21.86 -13.04
CA MET A 1 7.16 -20.59 -12.82
C MET A 1 6.90 -20.17 -11.39
N LYS A 2 7.85 -19.52 -10.71
CA LYS A 2 7.60 -19.00 -9.36
C LYS A 2 6.58 -17.84 -9.51
N GLN A 3 5.44 -17.94 -8.84
CA GLN A 3 4.46 -16.87 -8.81
C GLN A 3 5.06 -15.71 -8.00
N ASN A 4 5.07 -14.50 -8.57
CA ASN A 4 5.63 -13.33 -7.88
C ASN A 4 4.76 -13.01 -6.67
N LYS A 5 5.38 -12.60 -5.56
CA LYS A 5 4.67 -12.29 -4.32
C LYS A 5 4.88 -10.84 -3.92
N VAL A 6 3.82 -10.06 -3.77
CA VAL A 6 3.88 -8.65 -3.40
C VAL A 6 3.27 -8.45 -2.01
N LEU A 7 3.95 -7.67 -1.16
CA LEU A 7 3.44 -7.28 0.15
C LEU A 7 2.90 -5.85 0.10
N ILE A 8 1.64 -5.68 0.52
CA ILE A 8 1.05 -4.38 0.78
C ILE A 8 1.30 -3.99 2.24
N VAL A 9 1.97 -2.87 2.48
CA VAL A 9 2.11 -2.24 3.79
C VAL A 9 1.11 -1.09 3.88
N TYR A 10 0.08 -1.23 4.70
CA TYR A 10 -0.94 -0.21 4.88
C TYR A 10 -0.62 0.68 6.07
N THR A 11 -0.30 1.94 5.76
CA THR A 11 0.04 2.96 6.76
C THR A 11 -1.14 3.87 7.09
N GLY A 12 -2.18 3.85 6.25
CA GLY A 12 -3.37 4.68 6.38
C GLY A 12 -3.68 5.48 5.12
N GLY A 13 -4.41 6.58 5.30
CA GLY A 13 -4.90 7.41 4.22
C GLY A 13 -6.24 6.94 3.62
N THR A 14 -6.82 7.84 2.82
CA THR A 14 -8.16 7.71 2.23
C THR A 14 -8.34 6.45 1.39
N ILE A 15 -7.27 5.92 0.79
CA ILE A 15 -7.33 4.75 -0.09
C ILE A 15 -7.81 3.49 0.62
N GLY A 16 -7.46 3.34 1.89
CA GLY A 16 -7.93 2.22 2.70
C GLY A 16 -9.21 2.55 3.47
N MET A 17 -10.03 3.48 3.02
CA MET A 17 -11.31 3.79 3.66
C MET A 17 -12.47 3.30 2.78
N VAL A 18 -13.49 2.73 3.41
CA VAL A 18 -14.79 2.43 2.80
C VAL A 18 -15.87 3.24 3.48
N GLN A 19 -16.77 3.79 2.67
CA GLN A 19 -17.92 4.51 3.16
C GLN A 19 -19.08 3.54 3.41
N ASP A 20 -19.65 3.57 4.61
CA ASP A 20 -20.88 2.84 4.92
C ASP A 20 -22.12 3.54 4.35
N GLU A 21 -23.28 2.87 4.44
CA GLU A 21 -24.58 3.41 3.96
C GLU A 21 -24.97 4.73 4.65
N ASN A 22 -24.40 5.02 5.83
CA ASN A 22 -24.64 6.23 6.60
C ASN A 22 -23.65 7.36 6.26
N GLY A 23 -22.72 7.11 5.35
CA GLY A 23 -21.72 8.07 4.91
C GLY A 23 -20.45 8.13 5.77
N SER A 24 -20.31 7.28 6.79
CA SER A 24 -19.13 7.23 7.66
C SER A 24 -18.01 6.41 7.03
N LEU A 25 -16.75 6.81 7.25
CA LEU A 25 -15.57 6.14 6.72
C LEU A 25 -14.98 5.16 7.74
N HIS A 26 -14.77 3.92 7.32
CA HIS A 26 -14.14 2.87 8.12
C HIS A 26 -12.91 2.31 7.41
N PRO A 27 -11.86 1.91 8.15
CA PRO A 27 -10.73 1.20 7.58
C PRO A 27 -11.16 -0.04 6.81
N PHE A 28 -10.67 -0.15 5.59
CA PHE A 28 -10.84 -1.27 4.70
C PHE A 28 -9.97 -2.41 5.19
N ALA A 29 -10.60 -3.54 5.45
CA ALA A 29 -9.89 -4.77 5.69
C ALA A 29 -9.32 -5.25 4.34
N LEU A 30 -7.99 -5.21 4.22
CA LEU A 30 -7.27 -5.56 2.97
C LEU A 30 -7.39 -7.04 2.61
N ASP A 31 -7.86 -7.88 3.52
CA ASP A 31 -8.32 -9.25 3.22
C ASP A 31 -9.45 -9.27 2.16
N ARG A 32 -10.19 -8.17 2.00
CA ARG A 32 -11.22 -7.99 0.98
C ARG A 32 -10.76 -7.25 -0.27
N ILE A 33 -9.46 -7.04 -0.47
CA ILE A 33 -8.96 -6.27 -1.64
C ILE A 33 -9.45 -6.83 -2.98
N TYR A 34 -9.65 -8.16 -3.06
CA TYR A 34 -10.21 -8.83 -4.23
C TYR A 34 -11.72 -8.59 -4.44
N ASP A 35 -12.45 -8.15 -3.42
CA ASP A 35 -13.85 -7.75 -3.54
C ASP A 35 -13.96 -6.29 -4.00
N ALA A 36 -13.08 -5.42 -3.48
CA ALA A 36 -13.04 -4.00 -3.84
C ALA A 36 -12.42 -3.76 -5.23
N VAL A 37 -11.45 -4.60 -5.62
CA VAL A 37 -10.76 -4.57 -6.91
C VAL A 37 -10.73 -5.98 -7.52
N PRO A 38 -11.86 -6.48 -8.05
CA PRO A 38 -11.95 -7.83 -8.63
C PRO A 38 -10.97 -8.09 -9.77
N GLN A 39 -10.50 -7.04 -10.45
CA GLN A 39 -9.49 -7.10 -11.52
C GLN A 39 -8.20 -7.78 -11.05
N LEU A 40 -7.85 -7.67 -9.76
CA LEU A 40 -6.66 -8.29 -9.19
C LEU A 40 -6.71 -9.84 -9.22
N LYS A 41 -7.90 -10.45 -9.37
CA LYS A 41 -8.04 -11.91 -9.51
C LYS A 41 -7.46 -12.44 -10.83
N CYS A 42 -7.29 -11.57 -11.82
CA CYS A 42 -6.72 -11.91 -13.12
C CYS A 42 -5.19 -11.75 -13.17
N CYS A 43 -4.57 -11.23 -12.11
CA CYS A 43 -3.14 -11.00 -12.03
C CYS A 43 -2.39 -12.30 -11.68
N GLU A 44 -1.22 -12.52 -12.28
CA GLU A 44 -0.39 -13.72 -12.07
C GLU A 44 0.59 -13.56 -10.88
N TYR A 45 0.19 -12.88 -9.82
CA TYR A 45 0.98 -12.67 -8.60
C TYR A 45 0.12 -12.74 -7.34
N ASP A 46 0.75 -13.19 -6.25
CA ASP A 46 0.13 -13.32 -4.93
C ASP A 46 0.27 -11.99 -4.17
N ILE A 47 -0.79 -11.60 -3.45
CA ILE A 47 -0.85 -10.36 -2.68
C ILE A 47 -1.09 -10.72 -1.22
N ASP A 48 -0.15 -10.34 -0.35
CA ASP A 48 -0.39 -10.31 1.10
C ASP A 48 -0.49 -8.86 1.57
N SER A 49 -1.06 -8.64 2.75
CA SER A 49 -1.09 -7.31 3.36
C SER A 49 -0.73 -7.35 4.85
N VAL A 50 -0.12 -6.27 5.30
CA VAL A 50 0.13 -5.97 6.71
C VAL A 50 -0.30 -4.54 6.98
N THR A 51 -1.01 -4.34 8.08
CA THR A 51 -1.46 -3.02 8.53
C THR A 51 -0.59 -2.58 9.70
N LEU A 52 -0.17 -1.33 9.72
CA LEU A 52 0.48 -0.74 10.89
C LEU A 52 -0.48 -0.76 12.08
N ASP A 53 0.06 -1.02 13.28
CA ASP A 53 -0.73 -1.15 14.52
C ASP A 53 -1.67 0.05 14.77
N ASN A 54 -1.22 1.24 14.35
CA ASN A 54 -2.04 2.44 14.32
C ASN A 54 -2.12 2.96 12.89
N ILE A 55 -3.33 3.04 12.35
CA ILE A 55 -3.60 3.72 11.07
C ILE A 55 -3.33 5.21 11.27
N ILE A 56 -2.49 5.77 10.39
CA ILE A 56 -2.00 7.15 10.51
C ILE A 56 -2.68 8.04 9.47
N ASP A 57 -3.13 9.22 9.92
CA ASP A 57 -3.37 10.35 9.03
C ASP A 57 -2.02 10.86 8.52
N SER A 58 -1.83 10.96 7.20
CA SER A 58 -0.55 11.36 6.61
C SER A 58 -0.02 12.71 7.13
N SER A 59 -0.89 13.62 7.55
CA SER A 59 -0.48 14.89 8.17
C SER A 59 0.27 14.69 9.50
N ASN A 60 0.09 13.55 10.16
CA ASN A 60 0.75 13.15 11.41
C ASN A 60 1.90 12.16 11.20
N MET A 61 2.40 12.02 9.97
CA MET A 61 3.54 11.15 9.68
C MET A 61 4.82 11.68 10.36
N THR A 62 5.61 10.79 10.96
CA THR A 62 6.82 11.13 11.72
C THR A 62 8.01 10.26 11.32
N PRO A 63 9.26 10.67 11.60
CA PRO A 63 10.43 9.85 11.31
C PRO A 63 10.42 8.46 11.96
N SER A 64 9.82 8.29 13.14
CA SER A 64 9.66 6.97 13.77
C SER A 64 8.76 6.05 12.95
N LEU A 65 7.69 6.59 12.38
CA LEU A 65 6.79 5.82 11.51
C LEU A 65 7.46 5.42 10.20
N TRP A 66 8.37 6.24 9.67
CA TRP A 66 9.21 5.83 8.53
C TRP A 66 10.09 4.63 8.87
N VAL A 67 10.65 4.61 10.08
CA VAL A 67 11.43 3.48 10.59
C VAL A 67 10.55 2.24 10.73
N ASP A 68 9.31 2.37 11.20
CA ASP A 68 8.38 1.24 11.30
C ASP A 68 8.05 0.65 9.93
N ILE A 69 7.76 1.48 8.93
CA ILE A 69 7.57 1.05 7.54
C ILE A 69 8.82 0.32 7.03
N ALA A 70 10.01 0.90 7.26
CA ALA A 70 11.26 0.31 6.81
C ALA A 70 11.53 -1.05 7.46
N ASN A 71 11.32 -1.18 8.77
CA ASN A 71 11.50 -2.41 9.52
C ASN A 71 10.55 -3.53 9.06
N ILE A 72 9.31 -3.20 8.71
CA ILE A 72 8.36 -4.16 8.14
C ILE A 72 8.88 -4.69 6.81
N ILE A 73 9.28 -3.79 5.90
CA ILE A 73 9.78 -4.19 4.58
C ILE A 73 11.08 -4.99 4.72
N GLU A 74 12.00 -4.59 5.60
CA GLU A 74 13.27 -5.29 5.83
C GLU A 74 13.04 -6.71 6.36
N ARG A 75 12.16 -6.89 7.36
CA ARG A 75 11.84 -8.21 7.92
C ARG A 75 11.24 -9.16 6.87
N GLU A 76 10.43 -8.60 5.97
CA GLU A 76 9.74 -9.36 4.93
C GLU A 76 10.54 -9.42 3.62
N TYR A 77 11.72 -8.80 3.55
CA TYR A 77 12.43 -8.53 2.30
C TYR A 77 12.69 -9.78 1.49
N GLU A 78 13.11 -10.88 2.11
CA GLU A 78 13.40 -12.16 1.44
C GLU A 78 12.16 -12.94 1.01
N ARG A 79 11.00 -12.70 1.65
CA ARG A 79 9.77 -13.47 1.43
C ARG A 79 8.96 -12.97 0.24
N TYR A 80 9.14 -11.70 -0.12
CA TYR A 80 8.40 -11.04 -1.20
C TYR A 80 9.33 -10.58 -2.31
N ASP A 81 8.75 -10.35 -3.49
CA ASP A 81 9.42 -9.92 -4.71
C ASP A 81 9.30 -8.40 -4.93
N GLY A 82 8.33 -7.75 -4.28
CA GLY A 82 8.15 -6.31 -4.27
C GLY A 82 7.20 -5.86 -3.17
N PHE A 83 7.13 -4.54 -2.96
CA PHE A 83 6.39 -3.92 -1.87
C PHE A 83 5.55 -2.77 -2.40
N VAL A 84 4.31 -2.67 -1.91
CA VAL A 84 3.45 -1.51 -2.11
C VAL A 84 3.14 -0.89 -0.76
N VAL A 85 3.40 0.40 -0.59
CA VAL A 85 3.06 1.14 0.64
C VAL A 85 1.85 2.01 0.34
N LEU A 86 0.71 1.66 0.95
CA LEU A 86 -0.51 2.46 0.88
C LEU A 86 -0.44 3.56 1.93
N HIS A 87 -0.42 4.80 1.47
CA HIS A 87 -0.13 5.99 2.27
C HIS A 87 -1.09 7.15 1.94
N GLY A 88 -1.34 8.04 2.89
CA GLY A 88 -2.08 9.28 2.65
C GLY A 88 -1.29 10.28 1.80
N THR A 89 -1.96 11.13 1.04
CA THR A 89 -1.29 11.90 -0.03
C THR A 89 -0.46 13.09 0.47
N ASP A 90 -0.79 13.65 1.64
CA ASP A 90 -0.24 14.93 2.09
C ASP A 90 1.28 14.90 2.28
N THR A 91 1.80 13.78 2.79
CA THR A 91 3.23 13.63 3.12
C THR A 91 3.89 12.45 2.40
N MET A 92 3.22 11.85 1.42
CA MET A 92 3.72 10.69 0.68
C MET A 92 5.11 10.93 0.06
N ALA A 93 5.33 12.13 -0.49
CA ALA A 93 6.62 12.50 -1.10
C ALA A 93 7.76 12.57 -0.06
N TYR A 94 7.48 12.99 1.17
CA TYR A 94 8.46 13.01 2.26
C TYR A 94 8.82 11.60 2.70
N THR A 95 7.81 10.74 2.89
CA THR A 95 8.03 9.32 3.21
C THR A 95 8.82 8.62 2.10
N ALA A 96 8.47 8.82 0.83
CA ALA A 96 9.21 8.27 -0.31
C ALA A 96 10.68 8.72 -0.30
N SER A 97 10.93 10.02 -0.07
CA SER A 97 12.27 10.58 0.02
C SER A 97 13.06 9.96 1.17
N ALA A 98 12.46 9.84 2.37
CA ALA A 98 13.11 9.25 3.53
C ALA A 98 13.47 7.78 3.31
N LEU A 99 12.53 6.97 2.80
CA LEU A 99 12.77 5.56 2.51
C LEU A 99 13.87 5.36 1.46
N SER A 100 13.98 6.26 0.47
CA SER A 100 15.04 6.20 -0.55
C SER A 100 16.46 6.27 0.05
N PHE A 101 16.63 6.95 1.19
CA PHE A 101 17.92 7.01 1.90
C PHE A 101 18.11 5.87 2.91
N MET A 102 17.02 5.32 3.45
CA MET A 102 17.05 4.19 4.38
C MET A 102 17.40 2.87 3.67
N PHE A 103 16.86 2.64 2.47
CA PHE A 103 17.13 1.43 1.69
C PHE A 103 18.30 1.62 0.73
N LYS A 104 19.49 1.20 1.17
CA LYS A 104 20.69 1.16 0.32
C LYS A 104 20.73 -0.13 -0.49
N ASN A 105 21.18 -0.05 -1.74
CA ASN A 105 21.31 -1.20 -2.65
C ASN A 105 19.98 -1.96 -2.88
N LEU A 106 18.89 -1.21 -3.01
CA LEU A 106 17.56 -1.77 -3.21
C LEU A 106 17.52 -2.60 -4.51
N ALA A 107 17.16 -3.89 -4.40
CA ALA A 107 17.10 -4.84 -5.51
C ALA A 107 15.66 -5.29 -5.86
N LYS A 108 14.67 -4.84 -5.09
CA LYS A 108 13.24 -5.14 -5.24
C LYS A 108 12.44 -3.85 -5.19
N PRO A 109 11.41 -3.67 -6.02
CA PRO A 109 10.64 -2.43 -6.06
C PRO A 109 9.90 -2.16 -4.75
N ILE A 110 9.91 -0.91 -4.31
CA ILE A 110 9.06 -0.38 -3.24
C ILE A 110 8.26 0.78 -3.85
N VAL A 111 6.95 0.58 -4.03
CA VAL A 111 6.05 1.54 -4.67
C VAL A 111 5.16 2.19 -3.63
N LEU A 112 5.21 3.51 -3.49
CA LEU A 112 4.26 4.25 -2.65
C LEU A 112 3.07 4.68 -3.49
N THR A 113 1.86 4.51 -2.97
CA THR A 113 0.64 4.97 -3.63
C THR A 113 -0.44 5.34 -2.61
N GLY A 114 -1.48 6.02 -3.08
CA GLY A 114 -2.59 6.52 -2.28
C GLY A 114 -3.73 6.94 -3.18
N SER A 115 -4.75 7.58 -2.62
CA SER A 115 -5.88 8.07 -3.41
C SER A 115 -6.48 9.33 -2.82
N GLN A 116 -7.10 10.14 -3.68
CA GLN A 116 -7.90 11.28 -3.27
C GLN A 116 -9.30 10.86 -2.83
N LEU A 117 -9.85 9.78 -3.42
CA LEU A 117 -11.17 9.25 -3.10
C LEU A 117 -11.09 7.88 -2.41
N PRO A 118 -11.98 7.59 -1.44
CA PRO A 118 -12.11 6.27 -0.84
C PRO A 118 -12.32 5.17 -1.89
N LEU A 119 -11.75 3.98 -1.66
CA LEU A 119 -11.77 2.88 -2.64
C LEU A 119 -13.20 2.43 -3.02
N GLY A 120 -14.14 2.56 -2.08
CA GLY A 120 -15.54 2.22 -2.29
C GLY A 120 -16.29 3.14 -3.26
N MET A 121 -15.78 4.33 -3.55
CA MET A 121 -16.50 5.30 -4.41
C MET A 121 -16.47 4.90 -5.89
N LEU A 122 -17.55 5.19 -6.63
CA LEU A 122 -17.71 4.82 -8.04
C LEU A 122 -16.54 5.30 -8.91
N ARG A 123 -16.09 6.54 -8.72
CA ARG A 123 -15.03 7.19 -9.50
C ARG A 123 -13.70 7.26 -8.74
N SER A 124 -13.47 6.35 -7.80
CA SER A 124 -12.24 6.33 -7.01
C SER A 124 -11.01 6.13 -7.89
N ASP A 125 -10.03 7.01 -7.74
CA ASP A 125 -8.68 6.86 -8.28
C ASP A 125 -7.91 5.72 -7.58
N GLY A 126 -8.33 5.32 -6.37
CA GLY A 126 -7.67 4.28 -5.59
C GLY A 126 -7.63 2.91 -6.27
N ARG A 127 -8.63 2.56 -7.09
CA ARG A 127 -8.65 1.28 -7.82
C ARG A 127 -7.51 1.20 -8.82
N GLU A 128 -7.41 2.19 -9.71
CA GLU A 128 -6.38 2.26 -10.75
C GLU A 128 -4.98 2.42 -10.11
N ASN A 129 -4.88 3.24 -9.06
CA ASN A 129 -3.63 3.46 -8.36
C ASN A 129 -3.08 2.18 -7.70
N ILE A 130 -3.95 1.34 -7.11
CA ILE A 130 -3.55 0.04 -6.54
C ILE A 130 -3.13 -0.94 -7.64
N ILE A 131 -3.92 -1.07 -8.71
CA ILE A 131 -3.60 -1.97 -9.82
C ILE A 131 -2.24 -1.61 -10.40
N CYS A 132 -2.03 -0.34 -10.75
CA CYS A 132 -0.77 0.14 -11.32
C CYS A 132 0.40 -0.07 -10.35
N ALA A 133 0.24 0.22 -9.07
CA ALA A 133 1.29 0.03 -8.08
C ALA A 133 1.67 -1.45 -7.91
N LEU A 134 0.69 -2.35 -7.88
CA LEU A 134 0.93 -3.79 -7.79
C LEU A 134 1.58 -4.34 -9.05
N GLU A 135 1.15 -3.90 -10.24
CA GLU A 135 1.80 -4.25 -11.50
C GLU A 135 3.28 -3.87 -11.47
N ILE A 136 3.60 -2.61 -11.13
CA ILE A 136 4.99 -2.13 -11.02
C ILE A 136 5.76 -2.94 -9.96
N ALA A 137 5.19 -3.14 -8.78
CA ALA A 137 5.84 -3.90 -7.70
C ALA A 137 6.03 -5.39 -8.05
N SER A 138 5.22 -5.93 -8.95
CA SER A 138 5.34 -7.30 -9.44
C SER A 138 6.37 -7.45 -10.57
N THR A 139 6.88 -6.35 -11.13
CA THR A 139 7.93 -6.41 -12.15
C THR A 139 9.26 -6.81 -11.51
N ARG A 140 9.83 -7.91 -11.99
CA ARG A 140 11.20 -8.36 -11.71
C ARG A 140 12.08 -8.08 -12.92
#